data_AF-A0A3C1VY15-F1
#
_entry.id   AF-A0A3C1VY15-F1
#
_cell.length_a   1.000
_cell.length_b   1.000
_cell.length_c   1.000
_cell.angle_alpha   90.00
_cell.angle_beta   90.00
_cell.angle_gamma   90.00
#
_symmetry.space_group_name_H-M   'P 1'
#
loop_
_entity.id
_entity.type
_entity.pdbx_description
1 polymer ?
#
loop_
_entity_poly.entity_id
_entity_poly.type
_entity_poly.pdbx_seq_one_letter_code
_entity_poly.pdbx_strand_id
1 'polypeptide(L)'
;GVYQIVEGQNTDGIGMKNFSKTFHALGDYDINKLYVSAESLEERGLTADDLMPLVYEDEDDDWEEKPSVKIVSNAELTKIMSDQDVCLSF
;
A
#
# COMPACT_ATOMS: atom_id res chain seq x y z
N GLY A 1 -1.72 7.37 5.21
CA GLY A 1 -0.99 8.09 4.14
C GLY A 1 0.29 7.35 3.77
N VAL A 2 1.04 7.83 2.77
CA VAL A 2 2.15 7.06 2.13
C VAL A 2 3.21 6.51 3.10
N TYR A 3 3.51 7.22 4.20
CA TYR A 3 4.46 6.75 5.23
C TYR A 3 4.03 5.46 5.95
N GLN A 4 2.75 5.07 5.91
CA GLN A 4 2.27 3.86 6.60
C GLN A 4 2.93 2.59 6.07
N ILE A 5 3.29 2.58 4.79
CA ILE A 5 3.86 1.41 4.09
C ILE A 5 5.33 1.62 3.71
N VAL A 6 6.04 2.57 4.33
CA VAL A 6 7.49 2.69 4.15
C VAL A 6 8.19 1.49 4.80
N GLU A 7 9.15 0.89 4.10
CA GLU A 7 9.92 -0.27 4.56
C GLU A 7 10.86 0.08 5.73
N GLY A 8 11.29 -0.93 6.50
CA GLY A 8 12.35 -0.76 7.49
C GLY A 8 11.94 -0.06 8.79
N GLN A 9 10.64 0.04 9.08
CA GLN A 9 10.15 0.62 10.33
C GLN A 9 10.69 -0.14 11.55
N ASN A 10 11.31 0.58 12.49
CA ASN A 10 11.77 0.07 13.79
C ASN A 10 11.15 0.89 14.93
N THR A 11 10.37 0.24 15.79
CA THR A 11 9.62 0.89 16.88
C THR A 11 10.19 0.60 18.28
N ASP A 12 11.34 -0.10 18.38
CA ASP A 12 11.95 -0.49 19.66
C ASP A 12 12.25 0.73 20.54
N GLY A 13 12.73 1.82 19.91
CA GLY A 13 13.08 3.06 20.60
C GLY A 13 11.90 3.82 21.21
N ILE A 14 10.66 3.51 20.82
CA ILE A 14 9.44 4.16 21.32
C ILE A 14 8.56 3.21 22.16
N GLY A 15 8.98 1.96 22.37
CA GLY A 15 8.28 1.00 23.23
C GLY A 15 6.90 0.57 22.72
N MET A 16 6.61 0.77 21.43
CA MET A 16 5.35 0.36 20.80
C MET A 16 5.54 -0.90 19.97
N LYS A 17 4.53 -1.75 19.90
CA LYS A 17 4.52 -2.90 18.98
C LYS A 17 4.59 -2.40 17.54
N ASN A 18 5.50 -2.97 16.76
CA ASN A 18 5.57 -2.71 15.33
C ASN A 18 4.42 -3.45 14.61
N PHE A 19 3.54 -2.70 13.94
CA PHE A 19 2.42 -3.26 13.17
C PHE A 19 2.63 -3.23 11.66
N SER A 20 3.78 -2.74 11.18
CA SER A 20 4.08 -2.66 9.75
C SER A 20 3.91 -4.00 9.04
N LYS A 21 4.31 -5.09 9.70
CA LYS A 21 4.20 -6.46 9.17
C LYS A 21 2.78 -6.89 8.83
N THR A 22 1.76 -6.29 9.45
CA THR A 22 0.36 -6.59 9.15
C THR A 22 -0.01 -6.23 7.71
N PHE A 23 0.66 -5.24 7.10
CA PHE A 23 0.40 -4.89 5.70
C PHE A 23 0.75 -6.02 4.73
N HIS A 24 1.73 -6.88 5.04
CA HIS A 24 2.09 -8.03 4.19
C HIS A 24 0.99 -9.09 4.14
N ALA A 25 0.16 -9.17 5.18
CA ALA A 25 -0.95 -10.12 5.20
C ALA A 25 -2.13 -9.68 4.32
N LEU A 26 -2.15 -8.45 3.78
CA LEU A 26 -3.30 -7.96 3.00
C LEU A 26 -3.60 -8.84 1.77
N GLY A 27 -2.57 -9.41 1.14
CA GLY A 27 -2.74 -10.37 0.03
C GLY A 27 -3.56 -11.59 0.43
N ASP A 28 -3.31 -12.16 1.60
CA ASP A 28 -4.02 -13.33 2.15
C ASP A 28 -5.52 -13.08 2.41
N TYR A 29 -5.95 -11.81 2.41
CA TYR A 29 -7.34 -11.38 2.64
C TYR A 29 -7.99 -10.82 1.37
N ASP A 30 -7.46 -11.18 0.19
CA ASP A 30 -7.94 -10.73 -1.13
C ASP A 30 -7.87 -9.21 -1.35
N ILE A 31 -7.03 -8.49 -0.57
CA ILE A 31 -6.82 -7.05 -0.72
C ILE A 31 -5.68 -6.81 -1.70
N ASN A 32 -6.01 -6.76 -3.00
CA ASN A 32 -5.05 -6.66 -4.12
C ASN A 32 -5.08 -5.33 -4.89
N LYS A 33 -5.89 -4.36 -4.45
CA LYS A 33 -6.02 -3.02 -5.06
C LYS A 33 -5.51 -1.94 -4.11
N LEU A 34 -4.20 -1.88 -3.89
CA LEU A 34 -3.58 -0.82 -3.10
C LEU A 34 -3.11 0.29 -4.03
N TYR A 35 -3.55 1.52 -3.78
CA TYR A 35 -3.19 2.69 -4.59
C TYR A 35 -2.38 3.69 -3.78
N VAL A 36 -1.31 4.20 -4.39
CA VAL A 36 -0.39 5.19 -3.78
C VAL A 36 -0.27 6.38 -4.72
N SER A 37 -0.42 7.58 -4.17
CA SER A 37 -0.25 8.84 -4.92
C SER A 37 1.22 9.06 -5.27
N ALA A 38 1.51 9.18 -6.57
CA ALA A 38 2.84 9.46 -7.09
C ALA A 38 3.35 10.82 -6.60
N GLU A 39 2.51 11.85 -6.66
CA GLU A 39 2.84 13.21 -6.23
C GLU A 39 3.10 13.25 -4.71
N SER A 40 2.35 12.48 -3.93
CA SER A 40 2.59 12.41 -2.48
C SER A 40 3.94 11.79 -2.12
N LEU A 41 4.43 10.84 -2.93
CA LEU A 41 5.77 10.28 -2.77
C LEU A 41 6.82 11.34 -3.13
N GLU A 42 6.66 12.00 -4.27
CA GLU A 42 7.58 13.06 -4.75
C GLU A 42 7.73 14.21 -3.75
N GLU A 43 6.61 14.74 -3.25
CA GLU A 43 6.59 15.81 -2.24
C GLU A 43 7.36 15.46 -0.96
N ARG A 44 7.51 14.16 -0.68
CA ARG A 44 8.16 13.62 0.52
C ARG A 44 9.57 13.10 0.23
N GLY A 45 10.04 13.18 -1.02
CA GLY A 45 11.32 12.64 -1.45
C GLY A 45 11.38 11.11 -1.37
N LEU A 46 10.24 10.43 -1.52
CA LEU A 46 10.14 8.97 -1.53
C LEU A 46 10.00 8.45 -2.96
N THR A 47 10.38 7.20 -3.14
CA THR A 47 10.26 6.42 -4.37
C THR A 47 9.52 5.11 -4.10
N ALA A 48 9.25 4.35 -5.16
CA ALA A 48 8.65 3.02 -5.02
C ALA A 48 9.51 2.07 -4.18
N ASP A 49 10.84 2.20 -4.27
CA ASP A 49 11.81 1.35 -3.59
C ASP A 49 11.85 1.59 -2.07
N ASP A 50 11.26 2.70 -1.60
CA ASP A 50 11.12 2.99 -0.17
C ASP A 50 9.89 2.31 0.46
N LEU A 51 9.02 1.69 -0.35
CA LEU A 51 7.77 1.07 0.10
C LEU A 51 7.94 -0.43 0.33
N MET A 52 7.16 -0.99 1.24
CA MET A 52 7.13 -2.43 1.49
C MET A 52 6.75 -3.20 0.21
N PRO A 53 7.41 -4.33 -0.09
CA PRO A 53 7.09 -5.18 -1.23
C PRO A 53 5.83 -6.02 -0.92
N LEU A 54 4.67 -5.38 -0.98
CA LEU A 54 3.38 -6.04 -0.73
C LEU A 54 2.95 -6.80 -1.99
N VAL A 55 2.65 -8.09 -1.81
CA VAL A 55 2.24 -9.01 -2.88
C VAL A 55 0.89 -9.66 -2.57
N TYR A 56 0.26 -10.22 -3.59
CA TYR A 56 -0.91 -11.09 -3.50
C TYR A 56 -0.77 -12.24 -4.50
N GLU A 57 -1.46 -13.34 -4.23
CA GLU A 57 -1.55 -14.52 -5.11
C GLU A 57 -3.00 -14.65 -5.61
N ASP A 58 -3.19 -15.25 -6.78
CA ASP A 58 -4.50 -15.42 -7.40
C ASP A 58 -4.69 -16.87 -7.84
N GLU A 59 -5.78 -17.51 -7.41
CA GLU A 59 -6.10 -18.91 -7.76
C GLU A 59 -6.27 -19.08 -9.28
N ASP A 60 -6.76 -18.03 -9.96
CA ASP A 60 -7.00 -18.04 -11.40
C ASP A 60 -5.70 -17.97 -12.22
N ASP A 61 -4.55 -17.69 -11.59
CA ASP A 61 -3.24 -17.55 -12.23
C ASP A 61 -2.16 -18.40 -11.52
N ASP A 62 -2.50 -19.64 -11.19
CA ASP A 62 -1.60 -20.65 -10.60
C ASP A 62 -0.84 -20.17 -9.34
N TRP A 63 -1.46 -19.29 -8.55
CA TRP A 63 -0.90 -18.72 -7.32
C TRP A 63 0.40 -17.92 -7.55
N GLU A 64 0.58 -17.31 -8.72
CA GLU A 64 1.73 -16.43 -8.96
C GLU A 64 1.70 -15.18 -8.08
N GLU A 65 2.81 -14.90 -7.38
CA GLU A 65 2.98 -13.68 -6.58
C GLU A 65 3.03 -12.44 -7.47
N LYS A 66 2.12 -11.49 -7.23
CA LYS A 66 2.01 -10.22 -7.96
C LYS A 66 2.10 -9.02 -7.04
N PRO A 67 2.70 -7.89 -7.46
CA PRO A 67 2.71 -6.66 -6.67
C PRO A 67 1.29 -6.12 -6.44
N SER A 68 0.95 -5.84 -5.18
CA SER A 68 -0.36 -5.29 -4.81
C SER A 68 -0.42 -3.76 -4.90
N VAL A 69 0.74 -3.09 -4.83
CA VAL A 69 0.86 -1.62 -4.80
C VAL A 69 0.89 -1.06 -6.22
N LYS A 70 -0.04 -0.15 -6.50
CA LYS A 70 -0.15 0.58 -7.76
C LYS A 70 0.10 2.06 -7.50
N ILE A 71 1.23 2.57 -7.99
CA ILE A 71 1.53 4.00 -7.95
C ILE A 71 0.76 4.67 -9.10
N VAL A 72 -0.03 5.66 -8.76
CA VAL A 72 -0.95 6.34 -9.67
C VAL A 72 -0.91 7.85 -9.43
N SER A 73 -1.25 8.63 -10.46
CA SER A 73 -1.37 10.08 -10.33
C SER A 73 -2.57 10.48 -9.45
N ASN A 74 -2.56 11.69 -8.92
CA ASN A 74 -3.69 12.26 -8.20
C ASN A 74 -4.95 12.35 -9.06
N ALA A 75 -4.79 12.54 -10.38
CA ALA A 75 -5.90 12.53 -11.33
C ALA A 75 -6.56 11.15 -11.45
N GLU A 76 -5.77 10.08 -11.43
CA GLU A 76 -6.29 8.70 -11.43
C GLU A 76 -6.91 8.33 -10.09
N LEU A 77 -6.27 8.70 -8.97
CA LEU A 77 -6.84 8.52 -7.63
C LEU A 77 -8.20 9.20 -7.50
N THR A 78 -8.34 10.41 -8.04
CA THR A 78 -9.62 11.15 -8.02
C THR A 78 -10.73 10.34 -8.70
N LYS A 79 -10.42 9.68 -9.83
CA LYS A 79 -11.39 8.81 -10.53
C LYS A 79 -11.72 7.58 -9.68
N ILE A 80 -10.70 6.88 -9.18
CA ILE A 80 -10.87 5.69 -8.33
C ILE A 80 -11.74 6.02 -7.11
N MET A 81 -11.50 7.15 -6.44
CA MET A 81 -12.28 7.59 -5.28
C MET A 81 -13.72 7.97 -5.65
N SER A 82 -13.93 8.55 -6.84
CA SER A 82 -15.26 8.91 -7.33
C SER A 82 -16.12 7.69 -7.68
N ASP A 83 -15.48 6.57 -8.04
CA ASP A 83 -16.16 5.31 -8.34
C ASP A 83 -16.59 4.54 -7.08
N GLN A 84 -16.18 4.96 -5.87
CA GLN A 84 -16.54 4.26 -4.64
C GLN A 84 -17.91 4.71 -4.11
N ASP A 85 -18.75 3.75 -3.75
CA ASP A 85 -20.03 4.02 -3.08
C ASP A 85 -19.84 4.52 -1.63
N VAL A 86 -18.79 4.04 -0.96
CA VAL A 86 -18.50 4.32 0.45
C VAL A 86 -17.01 4.60 0.65
N CYS A 87 -16.70 5.70 1.31
CA CYS A 87 -15.34 6.08 1.71
C CYS A 87 -15.23 6.15 3.24
N LEU A 88 -14.27 5.41 3.80
CA LEU A 88 -13.94 5.46 5.23
C LEU A 88 -12.70 6.34 5.44
N SER A 89 -12.83 7.38 6.25
CA SER A 89 -11.76 8.34 6.56
C SER A 89 -11.26 8.16 7.99
N PHE A 90 -9.93 8.11 8.17
CA PHE A 90 -9.25 7.93 9.45
C PHE A 90 -8.09 8.91 9.60
#